data_AF-V4A8P1-F1
#
_entry.id   AF-V4A8P1-F1
#
_cell.length_a   1.000
_cell.length_b   1.000
_cell.length_c   1.000
_cell.angle_alpha   90.00
_cell.angle_beta   90.00
_cell.angle_gamma   90.00
#
_symmetry.space_group_name_H-M   'P 1'
#
loop_
_entity.id
_entity.type
_entity.pdbx_description
1 polymer ?
#
loop_
_entity_poly.entity_id
_entity_poly.type
_entity_poly.pdbx_seq_one_letter_code
_entity_poly.pdbx_strand_id
1 'polypeptide(L)'
;TSPNLRIILTSLNLCIILTSPNLCIILTSPNLCIILTSPNLCIILTPPNLCIILTSSNLRIILTSLNLCIILTSPNLCIILTTSNLCYILTSPNLCIILTPPNLCIILTSSNLCYILTSPNLCYILTTPNLCIILTPPNLCIILTPPNLYIILTPLKI
;
A
#
# COMPACT_ATOMS: atom_id res chain seq x y z
N THR A 1 23.61 -19.52 3.31
CA THR A 1 22.16 -19.75 3.50
C THR A 1 21.63 -18.58 4.29
N SER A 2 20.99 -17.60 3.64
CA SER A 2 20.39 -16.49 4.37
C SER A 2 19.20 -17.03 5.20
N PRO A 3 19.14 -16.77 6.51
CA PRO A 3 18.06 -17.31 7.33
C PRO A 3 16.76 -16.61 6.93
N ASN A 4 15.78 -17.40 6.47
CA ASN A 4 14.42 -16.92 6.34
C ASN A 4 13.84 -16.80 7.74
N LEU A 5 13.48 -15.58 8.16
CA LEU A 5 12.88 -15.39 9.48
C LEU A 5 11.36 -15.37 9.34
N ARG A 6 10.69 -16.25 10.09
CA ARG A 6 9.23 -16.30 10.23
C ARG A 6 8.86 -15.88 11.62
N ILE A 7 8.00 -14.86 11.73
CA ILE A 7 7.47 -14.37 13.01
C ILE A 7 5.96 -14.57 13.01
N ILE A 8 5.47 -15.24 14.05
CA ILE A 8 4.04 -15.37 14.36
C ILE A 8 3.87 -14.92 15.81
N LEU A 9 3.09 -13.87 16.01
CA LEU A 9 2.90 -13.27 17.33
C LEU A 9 1.47 -12.75 17.50
N THR A 10 0.91 -12.98 18.68
CA THR A 10 -0.40 -12.51 19.12
C THR A 10 -0.20 -11.63 20.35
N SER A 11 -0.57 -10.35 20.29
CA SER A 11 -0.54 -9.47 21.47
C SER A 11 -1.55 -8.33 21.34
N LEU A 12 -1.71 -7.53 22.40
CA LEU A 12 -2.62 -6.39 22.44
C LEU A 12 -2.07 -5.16 21.68
N ASN A 13 -0.76 -4.93 21.75
CA ASN A 13 -0.05 -3.87 21.03
C ASN A 13 1.35 -4.38 20.65
N LEU A 14 1.80 -4.16 19.42
CA LEU A 14 3.16 -4.52 18.99
C LEU A 14 3.89 -3.35 18.36
N CYS A 15 5.16 -3.22 18.72
CA CYS A 15 6.15 -2.42 18.01
C CYS A 15 7.28 -3.36 17.58
N ILE A 16 7.54 -3.45 16.27
CA ILE A 16 8.56 -4.34 15.72
C ILE A 16 9.51 -3.53 14.85
N ILE A 17 10.80 -3.66 15.14
CA ILE A 17 11.89 -3.14 14.31
C ILE A 17 12.80 -4.31 13.97
N LEU A 18 12.98 -4.60 12.67
CA LEU A 18 13.70 -5.78 12.25
C LEU A 18 14.41 -5.58 10.92
N THR A 19 15.64 -6.09 10.85
CA THR A 19 16.45 -6.14 9.64
C THR A 19 16.80 -7.60 9.35
N SER A 20 16.50 -8.09 8.15
CA SER A 20 16.85 -9.46 7.77
C SER A 20 16.93 -9.62 6.25
N PRO A 21 17.53 -10.70 5.73
CA PRO A 21 17.62 -10.92 4.28
C PRO A 21 16.28 -11.29 3.62
N ASN A 22 15.40 -12.01 4.31
CA ASN A 22 14.07 -12.39 3.81
C ASN A 22 13.09 -12.50 4.99
N LEU A 23 11.97 -11.80 4.94
CA LEU A 23 10.94 -11.87 5.99
C LEU A 23 9.59 -12.37 5.46
N CYS A 24 8.99 -13.25 6.25
CA CYS A 24 7.57 -13.57 6.17
C CYS A 24 6.94 -13.35 7.54
N ILE A 25 6.02 -12.39 7.63
CA ILE A 25 5.47 -11.93 8.91
C ILE A 25 3.95 -12.03 8.88
N ILE A 26 3.41 -12.68 9.92
CA ILE A 26 1.98 -12.76 10.21
C ILE A 26 1.79 -12.34 11.67
N LEU A 27 1.08 -11.23 11.90
CA LEU A 27 0.84 -10.70 13.24
C LEU A 27 -0.64 -10.41 13.41
N THR A 28 -1.12 -10.66 14.62
CA THR A 28 -2.49 -10.33 15.02
C THR A 28 -2.43 -9.50 16.29
N SER A 29 -2.78 -8.21 16.17
CA SER A 29 -2.94 -7.31 17.32
C SER A 29 -3.88 -6.15 17.00
N PRO A 30 -4.57 -5.58 18.00
CA PRO A 30 -5.34 -4.34 17.89
C PRO A 30 -4.58 -3.17 17.25
N ASN A 31 -3.35 -2.92 17.70
CA ASN A 31 -2.52 -1.82 17.20
C ASN A 31 -1.10 -2.29 16.87
N LEU A 32 -0.68 -2.05 15.63
CA LEU A 32 0.63 -2.43 15.11
C LEU A 32 1.44 -1.20 14.68
N CYS A 33 2.70 -1.15 15.11
CA CYS A 33 3.73 -0.27 14.56
C CYS A 33 4.90 -1.13 14.07
N ILE A 34 5.22 -1.06 12.78
CA ILE A 34 6.18 -1.98 12.16
C ILE A 34 7.18 -1.18 11.30
N ILE A 35 8.47 -1.43 11.53
CA ILE A 35 9.58 -0.93 10.71
C ILE A 35 10.42 -2.12 10.27
N LEU A 36 10.45 -2.43 8.98
CA LEU A 36 11.23 -3.56 8.45
C LEU A 36 12.14 -3.13 7.31
N THR A 37 13.35 -3.69 7.30
CA THR A 37 14.23 -3.62 6.15
C THR A 37 14.64 -5.03 5.74
N SER A 38 14.41 -5.37 4.47
CA SER A 38 14.90 -6.63 3.90
C SER A 38 14.91 -6.58 2.38
N PRO A 39 15.77 -7.32 1.68
CA PRO A 39 15.63 -7.56 0.25
C PRO A 39 14.21 -7.99 -0.19
N ASN A 40 13.64 -9.03 0.43
CA ASN A 40 12.32 -9.53 0.06
C ASN A 40 11.37 -9.61 1.27
N LEU A 41 10.22 -8.94 1.16
CA LEU A 41 9.16 -8.96 2.17
C LEU A 41 7.87 -9.57 1.60
N CYS A 42 7.28 -10.49 2.37
CA CYS A 42 5.91 -10.94 2.21
C CYS A 42 5.16 -10.77 3.53
N ILE A 43 4.14 -9.91 3.54
CA ILE A 43 3.48 -9.46 4.77
C ILE A 43 1.96 -9.61 4.64
N ILE A 44 1.34 -10.22 5.66
CA ILE A 44 -0.11 -10.33 5.81
C ILE A 44 -0.47 -9.91 7.25
N LEU A 45 -1.29 -8.87 7.40
CA LEU A 45 -1.69 -8.34 8.71
C LEU A 45 -3.18 -7.96 8.71
N THR A 46 -3.85 -8.22 9.83
CA THR A 46 -5.28 -7.91 10.04
C THR A 46 -5.59 -7.12 11.34
N PRO A 47 -4.91 -5.99 11.62
CA PRO A 47 -5.16 -5.18 12.82
C PRO A 47 -6.29 -4.14 12.61
N PRO A 48 -6.95 -3.68 13.67
CA PRO A 48 -7.75 -2.44 13.66
C PRO A 48 -6.96 -1.20 13.22
N ASN A 49 -5.80 -0.92 13.85
CA ASN A 49 -4.96 0.24 13.53
C ASN A 49 -3.53 -0.19 13.19
N LEU A 50 -2.96 0.40 12.15
CA LEU A 50 -1.65 -0.01 11.65
C LEU A 50 -0.83 1.14 11.07
N CYS A 51 0.40 1.25 11.57
CA CYS A 51 1.44 2.13 11.06
C CYS A 51 2.62 1.29 10.57
N ILE A 52 2.99 1.45 9.30
CA ILE A 52 4.04 0.63 8.66
C ILE A 52 5.04 1.52 7.93
N ILE A 53 6.33 1.22 8.11
CA ILE A 53 7.43 1.71 7.28
C ILE A 53 8.25 0.51 6.78
N LEU A 54 8.33 0.32 5.46
CA LEU A 54 9.09 -0.80 4.87
C LEU A 54 10.05 -0.31 3.79
N THR A 55 11.25 -0.87 3.80
CA THR A 55 12.21 -0.72 2.73
C THR A 55 12.65 -2.10 2.22
N SER A 56 12.54 -2.33 0.90
CA SER A 56 12.99 -3.59 0.30
C SER A 56 13.33 -3.49 -1.17
N SER A 57 13.87 -4.55 -1.78
CA SER A 57 13.97 -4.65 -3.23
C SER A 57 12.67 -5.16 -3.88
N ASN A 58 11.92 -6.03 -3.19
CA ASN A 58 10.61 -6.51 -3.63
C ASN A 58 9.62 -6.60 -2.45
N LEU A 59 8.47 -5.93 -2.57
CA LEU A 59 7.35 -6.02 -1.61
C LEU A 59 6.15 -6.72 -2.23
N ARG A 60 5.60 -7.69 -1.48
CA ARG A 60 4.23 -8.19 -1.67
C ARG A 60 3.46 -8.04 -0.37
N ILE A 61 2.37 -7.28 -0.41
CA ILE A 61 1.66 -6.84 0.79
C ILE A 61 0.16 -7.05 0.61
N ILE A 62 -0.46 -7.70 1.60
CA ILE A 62 -1.92 -7.82 1.73
C ILE A 62 -2.28 -7.34 3.13
N LEU A 63 -3.07 -6.27 3.24
CA LEU A 63 -3.46 -5.70 4.54
C LEU A 63 -4.96 -5.46 4.61
N THR A 64 -5.52 -5.79 5.77
CA THR A 64 -6.92 -5.50 6.11
C THR A 64 -6.95 -4.80 7.45
N SER A 65 -7.61 -3.64 7.55
CA SER A 65 -7.63 -2.86 8.81
C SER A 65 -8.63 -1.72 8.79
N LEU A 66 -8.98 -1.15 9.94
CA LEU A 66 -9.82 0.05 9.96
C LEU A 66 -9.03 1.29 9.54
N ASN A 67 -7.87 1.54 10.15
CA ASN A 67 -7.03 2.71 9.85
C ASN A 67 -5.61 2.29 9.45
N LEU A 68 -5.15 2.77 8.28
CA LEU A 68 -3.77 2.58 7.81
C LEU A 68 -3.02 3.88 7.61
N CYS A 69 -1.79 3.88 8.10
CA CYS A 69 -0.73 4.79 7.69
C CYS A 69 0.47 3.98 7.19
N ILE A 70 0.86 4.17 5.92
CA ILE A 70 1.93 3.38 5.30
C ILE A 70 2.95 4.25 4.56
N ILE A 71 4.23 3.97 4.75
CA ILE A 71 5.33 4.46 3.92
C ILE A 71 6.11 3.27 3.35
N LEU A 72 6.14 3.10 2.03
CA LEU A 72 6.91 2.02 1.38
C LEU A 72 7.89 2.56 0.36
N THR A 73 9.10 2.02 0.38
CA THR A 73 10.11 2.25 -0.64
C THR A 73 10.61 0.93 -1.21
N SER A 74 10.52 0.76 -2.53
CA SER A 74 10.96 -0.47 -3.21
C SER A 74 11.14 -0.25 -4.71
N PRO A 75 12.03 -0.97 -5.40
CA PRO A 75 12.03 -1.13 -6.86
C PRO A 75 10.70 -1.65 -7.43
N ASN A 76 10.11 -2.68 -6.79
CA ASN A 76 8.89 -3.35 -7.23
C ASN A 76 7.90 -3.48 -6.07
N LEU A 77 6.68 -2.99 -6.26
CA LEU A 77 5.59 -3.09 -5.29
C LEU A 77 4.38 -3.77 -5.91
N CYS A 78 3.84 -4.77 -5.21
CA CYS A 78 2.52 -5.32 -5.46
C CYS A 78 1.71 -5.28 -4.16
N ILE A 79 0.62 -4.52 -4.17
CA ILE A 79 -0.09 -4.13 -2.95
C ILE A 79 -1.60 -4.32 -3.13
N ILE A 80 -2.23 -4.96 -2.13
CA ILE A 80 -3.68 -5.06 -1.99
C ILE A 80 -4.06 -4.57 -0.59
N LEU A 81 -4.83 -3.48 -0.48
CA LEU A 81 -5.32 -2.97 0.81
C LEU A 81 -6.85 -2.84 0.81
N THR A 82 -7.45 -3.30 1.91
CA THR A 82 -8.89 -3.16 2.18
C THR A 82 -9.08 -2.48 3.55
N THR A 83 -9.50 -1.20 3.57
CA THR A 83 -9.55 -0.42 4.81
C THR A 83 -10.63 0.63 4.88
N SER A 84 -10.96 1.14 6.07
CA SER A 84 -11.91 2.26 6.21
C SER A 84 -11.28 3.64 5.94
N ASN A 85 -10.10 3.91 6.48
CA ASN A 85 -9.34 5.14 6.25
C ASN A 85 -7.90 4.78 5.88
N LEU A 86 -7.40 5.41 4.82
CA LEU A 86 -6.09 5.10 4.26
C LEU A 86 -5.28 6.36 4.01
N CYS A 87 -4.09 6.45 4.59
CA CYS A 87 -3.05 7.41 4.23
C CYS A 87 -1.79 6.66 3.83
N TYR A 88 -1.23 6.97 2.65
CA TYR A 88 0.02 6.33 2.26
C TYR A 88 0.91 7.17 1.35
N ILE A 89 2.20 6.83 1.42
CA ILE A 89 3.26 7.34 0.54
C ILE A 89 3.99 6.13 -0.03
N LEU A 90 3.99 5.98 -1.36
CA LEU A 90 4.75 4.92 -2.03
C LEU A 90 5.73 5.52 -3.02
N THR A 91 6.96 5.00 -3.00
CA THR A 91 7.97 5.29 -4.00
C THR A 91 8.47 3.99 -4.62
N SER A 92 8.24 3.81 -5.92
CA SER A 92 8.85 2.72 -6.69
C SER A 92 8.92 2.98 -8.18
N PRO A 93 9.92 2.45 -8.90
CA PRO A 93 9.88 2.33 -10.35
C PRO A 93 8.59 1.68 -10.87
N ASN A 94 8.21 0.52 -10.33
CA ASN A 94 7.04 -0.23 -10.79
C ASN A 94 6.02 -0.43 -9.66
N LEU A 95 4.79 0.03 -9.90
CA LEU A 95 3.65 -0.06 -8.98
C LEU A 95 2.51 -0.87 -9.60
N CYS A 96 2.01 -1.87 -8.86
CA CYS A 96 0.72 -2.51 -9.10
C CYS A 96 -0.10 -2.49 -7.80
N ILE A 97 -1.23 -1.79 -7.82
CA ILE A 97 -1.99 -1.46 -6.62
C ILE A 97 -3.48 -1.71 -6.81
N ILE A 98 -4.12 -2.35 -5.83
CA ILE A 98 -5.58 -2.50 -5.71
C ILE A 98 -6.03 -1.96 -4.35
N LEU A 99 -6.95 -1.00 -4.35
CA LEU A 99 -7.44 -0.33 -3.14
C LEU A 99 -8.97 -0.24 -3.10
N THR A 100 -9.53 -0.42 -1.89
CA THR A 100 -10.97 -0.41 -1.62
C THR A 100 -11.40 0.42 -0.38
N PRO A 101 -10.93 1.67 -0.14
CA PRO A 101 -11.32 2.41 1.06
C PRO A 101 -12.48 3.41 0.89
N PRO A 102 -13.28 3.67 1.95
CA PRO A 102 -14.16 4.83 2.09
C PRO A 102 -13.46 6.17 1.87
N ASN A 103 -12.39 6.44 2.63
CA ASN A 103 -11.65 7.69 2.60
C ASN A 103 -10.17 7.43 2.36
N LEU A 104 -9.56 8.20 1.47
CA LEU A 104 -8.18 7.97 1.10
C LEU A 104 -7.43 9.25 0.69
N CYS A 105 -6.18 9.30 1.15
CA CYS A 105 -5.20 10.35 0.86
C CYS A 105 -3.89 9.70 0.39
N ILE A 106 -3.36 10.16 -0.75
CA ILE A 106 -2.30 9.46 -1.48
C ILE A 106 -1.22 10.40 -1.99
N ILE A 107 0.03 9.98 -1.81
CA ILE A 107 1.17 10.46 -2.60
C ILE A 107 1.86 9.26 -3.26
N LEU A 108 1.98 9.28 -4.60
CA LEU A 108 2.61 8.22 -5.39
C LEU A 108 3.68 8.80 -6.31
N THR A 109 4.88 8.21 -6.23
CA THR A 109 5.94 8.46 -7.20
C THR A 109 6.37 7.15 -7.86
N SER A 110 6.21 7.06 -9.18
CA SER A 110 6.65 5.88 -9.92
C SER A 110 6.97 6.09 -11.37
N SER A 111 7.75 5.19 -11.97
CA SER A 111 8.00 5.21 -13.43
C SER A 111 6.84 4.60 -14.23
N ASN A 112 6.26 3.52 -13.71
CA ASN A 112 5.11 2.82 -14.29
C ASN A 112 4.09 2.52 -13.19
N LEU A 113 2.84 2.92 -13.42
CA LEU A 113 1.74 2.68 -12.49
C LEU A 113 0.57 1.93 -13.15
N CYS A 114 0.17 0.82 -12.54
CA CYS A 114 -1.14 0.21 -12.74
C CYS A 114 -1.94 0.28 -11.44
N TYR A 115 -3.12 0.87 -11.51
CA TYR A 115 -3.89 1.21 -10.32
C TYR A 115 -5.40 0.99 -10.52
N ILE A 116 -5.99 0.20 -9.61
CA ILE A 116 -7.42 -0.07 -9.55
C ILE A 116 -7.94 0.42 -8.20
N LEU A 117 -8.96 1.27 -8.23
CA LEU A 117 -9.51 1.85 -7.01
C LEU A 117 -11.03 1.95 -7.03
N THR A 118 -11.59 1.61 -5.86
CA THR A 118 -13.00 1.75 -5.51
C THR A 118 -13.09 2.54 -4.19
N SER A 119 -13.62 3.76 -4.24
CA SER A 119 -13.71 4.62 -3.04
C SER A 119 -14.72 5.76 -3.21
N PRO A 120 -15.55 6.10 -2.21
CA PRO A 120 -16.50 7.20 -2.27
C PRO A 120 -15.85 8.59 -2.29
N ASN A 121 -14.76 8.83 -1.55
CA ASN A 121 -14.08 10.13 -1.47
C ASN A 121 -12.58 10.02 -1.77
N LEU A 122 -12.09 10.90 -2.65
CA LEU A 122 -10.72 10.83 -3.16
C LEU A 122 -9.97 12.16 -3.17
N CYS A 123 -8.74 12.12 -2.67
CA CYS A 123 -7.71 13.12 -2.93
C CYS A 123 -6.38 12.42 -3.21
N TYR A 124 -5.74 12.72 -4.34
CA TYR A 124 -4.44 12.14 -4.67
C TYR A 124 -3.52 13.06 -5.48
N ILE A 125 -2.22 12.86 -5.28
CA ILE A 125 -1.12 13.44 -6.05
C ILE A 125 -0.32 12.30 -6.68
N LEU A 126 -0.21 12.31 -8.01
CA LEU A 126 0.43 11.24 -8.79
C LEU A 126 1.46 11.83 -9.76
N THR A 127 2.71 11.41 -9.60
CA THR A 127 3.81 11.81 -10.50
C THR A 127 4.41 10.57 -11.16
N THR A 128 4.05 10.33 -12.43
CA THR A 128 4.51 9.14 -13.17
C THR A 128 4.67 9.38 -14.67
N PRO A 129 5.70 8.85 -15.35
CA PRO A 129 5.81 8.80 -16.82
C PRO A 129 4.61 8.10 -17.50
N ASN A 130 4.26 6.90 -17.00
CA ASN A 130 3.26 6.04 -17.61
C ASN A 130 2.17 5.66 -16.60
N LEU A 131 0.92 5.99 -16.94
CA LEU A 131 -0.24 5.81 -16.06
C LEU A 131 -1.34 4.97 -16.73
N CYS A 132 -1.76 3.89 -16.06
CA CYS A 132 -3.00 3.18 -16.32
C CYS A 132 -3.85 3.16 -15.05
N ILE A 133 -5.07 3.71 -15.13
CA ILE A 133 -5.94 3.86 -13.96
C ILE A 133 -7.40 3.48 -14.25
N ILE A 134 -8.02 2.77 -13.31
CA ILE A 134 -9.46 2.46 -13.28
C ILE A 134 -10.04 3.04 -11.99
N LEU A 135 -11.04 3.92 -12.13
CA LEU A 135 -11.64 4.66 -11.03
C LEU A 135 -13.17 4.50 -11.03
N THR A 136 -13.74 4.25 -9.84
CA THR A 136 -15.19 4.16 -9.59
C THR A 136 -15.72 5.09 -8.45
N PRO A 137 -15.27 6.35 -8.31
CA PRO A 137 -15.75 7.21 -7.22
C PRO A 137 -16.96 8.09 -7.61
N PRO A 138 -17.82 8.44 -6.64
CA PRO A 138 -18.81 9.51 -6.77
C PRO A 138 -18.19 10.91 -6.66
N ASN A 139 -17.11 11.12 -5.88
CA ASN A 139 -16.43 12.42 -5.72
C ASN A 139 -14.92 12.32 -5.99
N LEU A 140 -14.36 13.30 -6.72
CA LEU A 140 -13.02 13.18 -7.29
C LEU A 140 -12.23 14.51 -7.25
N CYS A 141 -11.03 14.50 -6.67
CA CYS A 141 -10.03 15.57 -6.82
C CYS A 141 -8.69 14.96 -7.24
N ILE A 142 -8.09 15.48 -8.32
CA ILE A 142 -6.95 14.86 -9.01
C ILE A 142 -5.87 15.89 -9.36
N ILE A 143 -4.61 15.57 -9.06
CA ILE A 143 -3.44 16.22 -9.68
C ILE A 143 -2.58 15.14 -10.35
N LEU A 144 -2.43 15.25 -11.68
CA LEU A 144 -1.67 14.33 -12.53
C LEU A 144 -0.61 15.09 -13.31
N THR A 145 0.61 14.57 -13.33
CA THR A 145 1.69 15.07 -14.20
C THR A 145 2.35 14.02 -15.12
N PRO A 146 1.60 13.09 -15.76
CA PRO A 146 2.19 12.14 -16.69
C PRO A 146 2.32 12.66 -18.13
N PRO A 147 3.41 12.34 -18.85
CA PRO A 147 3.50 12.49 -20.29
C PRO A 147 2.61 11.50 -21.05
N ASN A 148 2.35 10.29 -20.53
CA ASN A 148 1.48 9.28 -21.15
C ASN A 148 0.35 8.85 -20.21
N LEU A 149 -0.91 8.97 -20.66
CA LEU A 149 -2.09 8.82 -19.80
C LEU A 149 -3.19 7.97 -20.44
N TYR A 150 -3.61 6.92 -19.73
CA TYR A 150 -4.79 6.11 -20.06
C TYR A 150 -5.72 6.00 -18.84
N ILE A 151 -6.95 6.50 -18.97
CA ILE A 151 -7.94 6.56 -17.88
C ILE A 151 -9.23 5.88 -18.32
N ILE A 152 -9.73 4.97 -17.50
CA ILE A 152 -11.11 4.45 -17.58
C ILE A 152 -11.89 4.97 -16.38
N LEU A 153 -12.90 5.79 -16.66
CA LEU A 153 -13.91 6.24 -15.68
C LEU A 153 -15.20 5.49 -15.96
N THR A 154 -15.63 4.68 -15.00
CA THR A 154 -16.97 4.07 -15.06
C THR A 154 -17.88 4.85 -14.13
N PRO A 155 -18.89 5.58 -14.64
CA PRO A 155 -19.88 6.19 -13.76
C PRO A 155 -20.61 5.10 -13.00
N LEU A 156 -20.80 5.30 -11.70
CA LEU A 156 -21.72 4.50 -10.89
C LEU A 156 -23.11 4.65 -11.51
N LYS A 157 -23.63 3.58 -12.11
CA LYS A 157 -25.07 3.46 -12.36
C LYS A 157 -25.74 3.41 -10.98
N ILE A 158 -26.39 4.51 -10.62
CA ILE A 158 -27.38 4.54 -9.54
C ILE A 158 -28.60 3.75 -10.01
#